data_AF-F2I8F0-F1
#
_entry.id   AF-F2I8F0-F1
#
_cell.length_a   1.000
_cell.length_b   1.000
_cell.length_c   1.000
_cell.angle_alpha   90.00
_cell.angle_beta   90.00
_cell.angle_gamma   90.00
#
_symmetry.space_group_name_H-M   'P 1'
#
loop_
_entity.id
_entity.type
_entity.pdbx_description
1 polymer ?
#
loop_
_entity_poly.entity_id
_entity_poly.type
_entity_poly.pdbx_seq_one_letter_code
_entity_poly.pdbx_strand_id
1 'polypeptide(L)'
;MNKKWLKAFVTLGSVMALAGCGSGSLTETTNQSAENADEIRIGGNWELSGNVSAYGVVQNNAIKLAVDEKNQAGGLLDKKINYLEYDNKSTTEEAVSGAEKLVDENAAVIIGPSTTNNTEATISTVTRAKTPLISATATADNITLDQEGNVLDYIFRICFQDSLQGGSLAEFSNKEGYTKAAIIKDNSSDYGQNLSDEFHKHFDGEVVREESYVAKESDFNSILSNIKNSDAQVIFVAGYYEEAGPIIKQAREMGIELPILGPDGFGNKEIINLAGEENWDNIYYAAHFVENEDSPQEVKDFLAKYRETYQSEPDMFAALAYDAANLAFDAIERAGSTDGEAVQKALAETKDFTGVTGNFSMDEKHNPSKTVFIQEVKDGQVVGSQAIEAVK
;
A
#
# COMPACT_ATOMS: atom_id res chain seq x y z
N MET A 1 -44.96 36.74 -30.06
CA MET A 1 -45.06 38.21 -29.93
C MET A 1 -44.03 38.64 -28.88
N ASN A 2 -42.86 39.11 -29.30
CA ASN A 2 -42.50 40.54 -29.53
C ASN A 2 -42.22 41.26 -28.19
N LYS A 3 -41.16 42.03 -27.93
CA LYS A 3 -39.94 42.57 -28.60
C LYS A 3 -39.10 43.11 -27.40
N LYS A 4 -37.79 42.90 -27.26
CA LYS A 4 -36.67 43.67 -27.86
C LYS A 4 -36.71 45.21 -27.68
N TRP A 5 -35.59 45.75 -27.15
CA TRP A 5 -34.97 47.10 -27.24
C TRP A 5 -35.22 48.11 -26.10
N LEU A 6 -34.21 48.55 -25.33
CA LEU A 6 -33.03 49.41 -25.62
C LEU A 6 -33.39 50.91 -25.77
N LYS A 7 -33.03 51.74 -24.77
CA LYS A 7 -32.55 53.13 -24.97
C LYS A 7 -31.61 53.56 -23.83
N ALA A 8 -30.46 54.08 -24.24
CA ALA A 8 -29.44 54.75 -23.44
C ALA A 8 -29.85 56.18 -23.08
N PHE A 9 -29.28 56.74 -22.01
CA PHE A 9 -28.97 58.16 -21.92
C PHE A 9 -27.65 58.38 -21.20
N VAL A 10 -26.78 59.08 -21.92
CA VAL A 10 -25.46 59.58 -21.54
C VAL A 10 -25.64 60.78 -20.60
N THR A 11 -24.81 60.91 -19.57
CA THR A 11 -24.45 62.26 -19.08
C THR A 11 -22.99 62.31 -18.67
N LEU A 12 -22.34 63.31 -19.26
CA LEU A 12 -20.94 63.72 -19.20
C LEU A 12 -20.61 64.32 -17.81
N GLY A 13 -19.37 64.15 -17.36
CA GLY A 13 -18.86 64.84 -16.17
C GLY A 13 -17.38 64.62 -15.93
N SER A 14 -16.53 65.14 -16.82
CA SER A 14 -15.08 65.21 -16.64
C SER A 14 -14.69 66.39 -15.74
N VAL A 15 -13.90 66.18 -14.68
CA VAL A 15 -13.04 67.23 -14.09
C VAL A 15 -11.70 66.66 -13.60
N MET A 16 -10.66 67.02 -14.36
CA MET A 16 -9.28 67.37 -14.02
C MET A 16 -8.46 66.64 -12.94
N ALA A 17 -7.34 66.12 -13.46
CA ALA A 17 -6.03 65.86 -12.88
C ALA A 17 -5.56 66.70 -11.69
N LEU A 18 -4.91 66.02 -10.74
CA LEU A 18 -3.75 66.53 -10.00
C LEU A 18 -2.66 65.46 -10.00
N ALA A 19 -1.60 65.74 -10.76
CA ALA A 19 -0.33 65.03 -10.67
C ALA A 19 0.39 65.51 -9.40
N GLY A 20 0.67 64.58 -8.49
CA GLY A 20 1.59 64.77 -7.37
C GLY A 20 2.72 63.76 -7.48
N CYS A 21 3.87 64.19 -8.00
CA CYS A 21 5.13 63.45 -7.84
C CYS A 21 5.69 63.74 -6.45
N GLY A 22 5.95 62.69 -5.68
CA GLY A 22 6.59 62.80 -4.36
C GLY A 22 7.23 61.48 -3.95
N SER A 23 8.53 61.34 -4.28
CA SER A 23 9.57 60.55 -3.60
C SER A 23 9.28 59.10 -3.18
N GLY A 24 9.85 58.18 -3.97
CA GLY A 24 10.54 56.94 -3.59
C GLY A 24 10.13 56.18 -2.32
N SER A 25 9.53 55.01 -2.52
CA SER A 25 9.88 53.81 -1.74
C SER A 25 9.90 52.61 -2.68
N LEU A 26 11.00 51.87 -2.64
CA LEU A 26 11.18 50.59 -3.29
C LEU A 26 10.30 49.54 -2.58
N THR A 27 9.72 48.64 -3.38
CA THR A 27 9.40 47.23 -3.09
C THR A 27 8.93 46.83 -1.69
N GLU A 28 7.71 46.33 -1.61
CA GLU A 28 7.44 44.94 -1.24
C GLU A 28 6.02 44.57 -1.67
N THR A 29 5.91 43.79 -2.75
CA THR A 29 4.69 43.05 -3.04
C THR A 29 4.74 41.82 -2.15
N THR A 30 4.20 41.92 -0.95
CA THR A 30 3.95 40.76 -0.09
C THR A 30 2.90 39.89 -0.76
N ASN A 31 3.36 38.85 -1.45
CA ASN A 31 2.57 37.66 -1.74
C ASN A 31 2.06 37.12 -0.41
N GLN A 32 0.78 37.35 -0.15
CA GLN A 32 0.08 36.78 1.00
C GLN A 32 -0.35 35.35 0.65
N SER A 33 0.64 34.47 0.50
CA SER A 33 0.47 33.04 0.78
C SER A 33 0.91 32.87 2.23
N ALA A 34 -0.04 32.96 3.15
CA ALA A 34 0.19 32.48 4.50
C ALA A 34 0.38 30.95 4.40
N GLU A 35 1.62 30.52 4.21
CA GLU A 35 2.06 29.19 4.62
C GLU A 35 1.60 29.01 6.07
N ASN A 36 0.86 27.93 6.35
CA ASN A 36 0.75 27.43 7.72
C ASN A 36 2.15 26.91 8.12
N ALA A 37 3.05 27.83 8.42
CA ALA A 37 4.46 27.58 8.69
C ALA A 37 4.68 26.75 9.98
N ASP A 38 3.63 26.44 10.73
CA ASP A 38 3.67 25.81 12.06
C ASP A 38 3.46 24.28 12.04
N GLU A 39 3.19 23.67 10.89
CA GLU A 39 2.97 22.21 10.78
C GLU A 39 3.72 21.57 9.59
N ILE A 40 4.05 20.29 9.74
CA ILE A 40 4.57 19.43 8.67
C ILE A 40 3.44 18.49 8.23
N ARG A 41 3.12 18.49 6.94
CA ARG A 41 2.03 17.68 6.40
C ARG A 41 2.53 16.35 5.89
N ILE A 42 1.86 15.28 6.30
CA ILE A 42 2.10 13.94 5.79
C ILE A 42 0.77 13.42 5.26
N GLY A 43 0.77 12.96 4.02
CA GLY A 43 -0.42 12.46 3.35
C GLY A 43 -0.57 10.96 3.52
N GLY A 44 -1.81 10.51 3.73
CA GLY A 44 -2.19 9.11 3.67
C GLY A 44 -3.28 8.93 2.63
N ASN A 45 -3.01 8.12 1.60
CA ASN A 45 -3.97 7.83 0.53
C ASN A 45 -4.38 6.37 0.62
N TRP A 46 -5.55 6.07 1.18
CA TRP A 46 -5.90 4.71 1.63
C TRP A 46 -7.24 4.22 1.11
N GLU A 47 -7.31 2.92 0.95
CA GLU A 47 -8.52 2.14 0.74
C GLU A 47 -9.33 2.11 2.06
N LEU A 48 -9.98 3.21 2.45
CA LEU A 48 -10.78 3.27 3.69
C LEU A 48 -12.21 2.79 3.48
N SER A 49 -12.65 2.76 2.22
CA SER A 49 -13.86 2.11 1.76
C SER A 49 -13.61 1.35 0.45
N GLY A 50 -14.61 0.60 -0.01
CA GLY A 50 -14.51 -0.22 -1.22
C GLY A 50 -14.02 -1.65 -0.97
N ASN A 51 -13.58 -2.30 -2.06
CA ASN A 51 -13.38 -3.75 -2.14
C ASN A 51 -12.37 -4.29 -1.12
N VAL A 52 -11.31 -3.53 -0.86
CA VAL A 52 -10.18 -3.98 -0.03
C VAL A 52 -10.00 -3.09 1.20
N SER A 53 -11.11 -2.58 1.74
CA SER A 53 -11.09 -1.59 2.82
C SER A 53 -10.42 -2.07 4.10
N ALA A 54 -10.37 -3.39 4.33
CA ALA A 54 -9.74 -3.95 5.51
C ALA A 54 -8.23 -3.64 5.58
N TYR A 55 -7.54 -3.52 4.43
CA TYR A 55 -6.13 -3.12 4.38
C TYR A 55 -5.95 -1.65 4.77
N GLY A 56 -6.63 -0.73 4.08
CA GLY A 56 -6.41 0.70 4.26
C GLY A 56 -6.82 1.18 5.65
N VAL A 57 -7.85 0.59 6.26
CA VAL A 57 -8.28 0.94 7.63
C VAL A 57 -7.17 0.67 8.66
N VAL A 58 -6.55 -0.51 8.64
CA VAL A 58 -5.52 -0.85 9.62
C VAL A 58 -4.22 -0.08 9.38
N GLN A 59 -3.89 0.18 8.11
CA GLN A 59 -2.73 1.00 7.73
C GLN A 59 -2.89 2.45 8.16
N ASN A 60 -4.06 3.04 7.91
CA ASN A 60 -4.37 4.41 8.31
C ASN A 60 -4.35 4.59 9.84
N ASN A 61 -4.86 3.60 10.59
CA ASN A 61 -4.77 3.59 12.04
C ASN A 61 -3.31 3.53 12.52
N ALA A 62 -2.48 2.69 11.91
CA ALA A 62 -1.08 2.58 12.29
C ALA A 62 -0.30 3.89 12.07
N ILE A 63 -0.58 4.62 10.99
CA ILE A 63 0.05 5.92 10.73
C ILE A 63 -0.42 6.97 11.73
N LYS A 64 -1.73 7.01 12.04
CA LYS A 64 -2.26 7.90 13.08
C LYS A 64 -1.56 7.68 14.42
N LEU A 65 -1.35 6.41 14.80
CA LEU A 65 -0.60 6.07 16.00
C LEU A 65 0.85 6.60 15.95
N ALA A 66 1.58 6.35 14.87
CA ALA A 66 2.95 6.84 14.71
C ALA A 66 3.03 8.38 14.77
N VAL A 67 2.10 9.06 14.12
CA VAL A 67 2.00 10.54 14.12
C VAL A 67 1.71 11.06 15.52
N ASP A 68 0.80 10.43 16.25
CA ASP A 68 0.46 10.82 17.63
C ASP A 68 1.66 10.64 18.56
N GLU A 69 2.37 9.52 18.46
CA GLU A 69 3.60 9.27 19.23
C GLU A 69 4.68 10.31 18.91
N LYS A 70 4.93 10.59 17.63
CA LYS A 70 5.94 11.56 17.21
C LYS A 70 5.58 12.98 17.66
N ASN A 71 4.31 13.35 17.58
CA ASN A 71 3.81 14.64 18.08
C ASN A 71 3.94 14.75 19.61
N GLN A 72 3.65 13.69 20.36
CA GLN A 72 3.86 13.65 21.81
C GLN A 72 5.35 13.75 22.18
N ALA A 73 6.24 13.25 21.32
CA ALA A 73 7.69 13.37 21.46
C ALA A 73 8.26 14.74 21.03
N GLY A 74 7.42 15.71 20.66
CA GLY A 74 7.84 17.06 20.29
C GLY A 74 7.70 17.39 18.80
N GLY A 75 7.21 16.46 17.98
CA GLY A 75 6.98 16.66 16.55
C GLY A 75 8.23 16.41 15.69
N LEU A 76 8.25 17.00 14.50
CA LEU A 76 9.34 16.92 13.51
C LEU A 76 9.87 18.31 13.23
N LEU A 77 11.19 18.50 13.29
CA LEU A 77 11.83 19.81 13.04
C LEU A 77 11.19 20.95 13.86
N ASP A 78 10.89 20.67 15.14
CA ASP A 78 10.19 21.55 16.08
C ASP A 78 8.77 21.96 15.66
N LYS A 79 8.14 21.21 14.74
CA LYS A 79 6.78 21.43 14.24
C LYS A 79 5.90 20.22 14.48
N LYS A 80 4.60 20.48 14.67
CA LYS A 80 3.61 19.40 14.76
C LYS A 80 3.42 18.75 13.39
N ILE A 81 3.29 17.44 13.34
CA ILE A 81 2.82 16.71 12.16
C ILE A 81 1.30 16.86 12.06
N ASN A 82 0.83 17.33 10.90
CA ASN A 82 -0.56 17.28 10.47
C ASN A 82 -0.73 16.15 9.46
N TYR A 83 -1.42 15.09 9.88
CA TYR A 83 -1.69 13.95 9.02
C TYR A 83 -2.98 14.17 8.23
N LEU A 84 -2.86 14.15 6.90
CA LEU A 84 -3.94 14.36 5.96
C LEU A 84 -4.38 13.00 5.41
N GLU A 85 -5.54 12.52 5.86
CA GLU A 85 -6.10 11.26 5.36
C GLU A 85 -7.01 11.48 4.14
N TYR A 86 -6.92 10.57 3.16
CA TYR A 86 -7.77 10.52 1.99
C TYR A 86 -8.28 9.08 1.77
N ASP A 87 -9.59 8.93 1.55
CA ASP A 87 -10.22 7.67 1.16
C ASP A 87 -10.27 7.54 -0.37
N ASN A 88 -9.46 6.66 -0.94
CA ASN A 88 -9.47 6.36 -2.37
C ASN A 88 -10.54 5.34 -2.79
N LYS A 89 -11.38 4.86 -1.86
CA LYS A 89 -12.52 3.98 -2.13
C LYS A 89 -12.17 2.69 -2.88
N SER A 90 -10.91 2.26 -2.83
CA SER A 90 -10.38 1.14 -3.60
C SER A 90 -10.50 1.30 -5.12
N THR A 91 -10.37 2.52 -5.65
CA THR A 91 -10.31 2.74 -7.12
C THR A 91 -9.15 3.63 -7.54
N THR A 92 -8.64 3.38 -8.74
CA THR A 92 -7.50 4.11 -9.30
C THR A 92 -7.79 5.60 -9.52
N GLU A 93 -9.01 5.94 -9.93
CA GLU A 93 -9.41 7.33 -10.19
C GLU A 93 -9.45 8.17 -8.92
N GLU A 94 -9.95 7.59 -7.83
CA GLU A 94 -9.98 8.23 -6.51
C GLU A 94 -8.60 8.24 -5.87
N ALA A 95 -7.75 7.23 -6.13
CA ALA A 95 -6.35 7.24 -5.70
C ALA A 95 -5.58 8.40 -6.35
N VAL A 96 -5.77 8.63 -7.67
CA VAL A 96 -5.21 9.79 -8.38
C VAL A 96 -5.73 11.09 -7.79
N SER A 97 -7.04 11.22 -7.56
CA SER A 97 -7.66 12.41 -6.97
C SER A 97 -7.12 12.69 -5.57
N GLY A 98 -6.89 11.65 -4.78
CA GLY A 98 -6.27 11.73 -3.46
C GLY A 98 -4.83 12.22 -3.53
N ALA A 99 -4.02 11.68 -4.45
CA ALA A 99 -2.66 12.13 -4.67
C ALA A 99 -2.60 13.60 -5.10
N GLU A 100 -3.46 14.02 -6.03
CA GLU A 100 -3.56 15.43 -6.47
C GLU A 100 -3.92 16.35 -5.29
N LYS A 101 -4.90 15.97 -4.48
CA LYS A 101 -5.29 16.75 -3.31
C LYS A 101 -4.15 16.85 -2.28
N LEU A 102 -3.47 15.76 -1.98
CA LEU A 102 -2.38 15.74 -1.00
C LEU A 102 -1.18 16.57 -1.48
N VAL A 103 -0.89 16.54 -2.77
CA VAL A 103 0.09 17.44 -3.42
C VAL A 103 -0.34 18.90 -3.26
N ASP A 104 -1.61 19.23 -3.58
CA ASP A 104 -2.13 20.60 -3.47
C ASP A 104 -2.13 21.12 -2.01
N GLU A 105 -2.32 20.22 -1.04
CA GLU A 105 -2.20 20.52 0.39
C GLU A 105 -0.74 20.61 0.87
N ASN A 106 0.24 20.43 -0.03
CA ASN A 106 1.68 20.47 0.25
C ASN A 106 2.13 19.40 1.25
N ALA A 107 1.66 18.16 1.08
CA ALA A 107 2.22 17.02 1.80
C ALA A 107 3.71 16.86 1.48
N ALA A 108 4.54 16.75 2.52
CA ALA A 108 5.99 16.53 2.38
C ALA A 108 6.30 15.13 1.83
N VAL A 109 5.47 14.15 2.19
CA VAL A 109 5.51 12.76 1.75
C VAL A 109 4.07 12.24 1.71
N ILE A 110 3.76 11.40 0.73
CA ILE A 110 2.51 10.62 0.68
C ILE A 110 2.84 9.16 1.01
N ILE A 111 2.05 8.54 1.88
CA ILE A 111 2.14 7.13 2.24
C ILE A 111 0.89 6.42 1.73
N GLY A 112 1.08 5.23 1.15
CA GLY A 112 0.06 4.51 0.39
C GLY A 112 0.04 4.92 -1.08
N PRO A 113 -0.88 4.39 -1.91
CA PRO A 113 -1.95 3.43 -1.61
C PRO A 113 -1.52 2.03 -1.16
N SER A 114 -2.50 1.24 -0.72
CA SER A 114 -2.28 -0.12 -0.22
C SER A 114 -2.01 -1.10 -1.35
N THR A 115 -2.73 -0.96 -2.47
CA THR A 115 -2.69 -1.92 -3.59
C THR A 115 -1.80 -1.47 -4.74
N THR A 116 -1.29 -2.44 -5.50
CA THR A 116 -0.45 -2.23 -6.69
C THR A 116 -1.07 -1.25 -7.68
N ASN A 117 -2.25 -1.57 -8.25
CA ASN A 117 -2.85 -0.75 -9.31
C ASN A 117 -3.17 0.67 -8.84
N ASN A 118 -3.62 0.85 -7.59
CA ASN A 118 -3.88 2.19 -7.04
C ASN A 118 -2.57 2.97 -6.88
N THR A 119 -1.49 2.31 -6.44
CA THR A 119 -0.17 2.94 -6.35
C THR A 119 0.35 3.36 -7.71
N GLU A 120 0.34 2.45 -8.69
CA GLU A 120 0.78 2.73 -10.06
C GLU A 120 0.08 3.94 -10.68
N ALA A 121 -1.23 4.05 -10.46
CA ALA A 121 -2.02 5.17 -10.97
C ALA A 121 -1.54 6.54 -10.45
N THR A 122 -1.00 6.59 -9.22
CA THR A 122 -0.55 7.83 -8.57
C THR A 122 0.86 8.26 -8.96
N ILE A 123 1.69 7.37 -9.52
CA ILE A 123 3.12 7.60 -9.81
C ILE A 123 3.33 8.88 -10.62
N SER A 124 2.56 9.05 -11.70
CA SER A 124 2.73 10.22 -12.58
C SER A 124 2.39 11.55 -11.89
N THR A 125 1.41 11.53 -10.99
CA THR A 125 0.97 12.71 -10.22
C THR A 125 2.06 13.14 -9.26
N VAL A 126 2.54 12.22 -8.41
CA VAL A 126 3.50 12.55 -7.35
C VAL A 126 4.89 12.85 -7.93
N THR A 127 5.30 12.16 -8.99
CA THR A 127 6.58 12.41 -9.67
C THR A 127 6.61 13.79 -10.32
N ARG A 128 5.54 14.18 -11.01
CA ARG A 128 5.43 15.53 -11.61
C ARG A 128 5.47 16.64 -10.56
N ALA A 129 4.89 16.37 -9.39
CA ALA A 129 4.88 17.28 -8.25
C ALA A 129 6.19 17.28 -7.45
N LYS A 130 7.11 16.34 -7.73
CA LYS A 130 8.29 16.08 -6.90
C LYS A 130 7.94 15.76 -5.44
N THR A 131 6.81 15.11 -5.20
CA THR A 131 6.39 14.67 -3.87
C THR A 131 6.75 13.20 -3.69
N PRO A 132 7.62 12.84 -2.72
CA PRO A 132 7.92 11.44 -2.46
C PRO A 132 6.67 10.64 -2.08
N LEU A 133 6.58 9.42 -2.60
CA LEU A 133 5.57 8.43 -2.24
C LEU A 133 6.25 7.20 -1.65
N ILE A 134 5.76 6.73 -0.51
CA ILE A 134 6.17 5.47 0.12
C ILE A 134 4.98 4.53 0.10
N SER A 135 5.04 3.49 -0.72
CA SER A 135 4.07 2.40 -0.63
C SER A 135 4.47 1.45 0.49
N ALA A 136 3.55 1.22 1.42
CA ALA A 136 3.76 0.23 2.47
C ALA A 136 3.64 -1.21 1.93
N THR A 137 2.83 -1.43 0.89
CA THR A 137 2.30 -2.77 0.55
C THR A 137 2.11 -3.02 -0.95
N ALA A 138 2.45 -2.11 -1.85
CA ALA A 138 2.41 -2.39 -3.29
C ALA A 138 3.62 -3.23 -3.73
N THR A 139 3.38 -4.49 -4.07
CA THR A 139 4.41 -5.50 -4.25
C THR A 139 4.85 -5.70 -5.70
N ALA A 140 4.18 -5.14 -6.70
CA ALA A 140 4.59 -5.36 -8.09
C ALA A 140 6.03 -4.89 -8.35
N ASP A 141 6.78 -5.68 -9.11
CA ASP A 141 8.22 -5.50 -9.31
C ASP A 141 8.57 -4.13 -9.92
N ASN A 142 7.68 -3.61 -10.77
CA ASN A 142 7.78 -2.33 -11.47
C ASN A 142 7.33 -1.11 -10.64
N ILE A 143 6.87 -1.26 -9.40
CA ILE A 143 6.36 -0.11 -8.61
C ILE A 143 7.37 1.04 -8.52
N THR A 144 8.66 0.73 -8.42
CA THR A 144 9.73 1.72 -8.31
C THR A 144 10.48 1.96 -9.62
N LEU A 145 10.00 1.40 -10.75
CA LEU A 145 10.68 1.45 -12.05
C LEU A 145 9.72 1.95 -13.14
N ASP A 146 10.26 2.67 -14.13
CA ASP A 146 9.51 2.97 -15.35
C ASP A 146 9.45 1.77 -16.31
N GLN A 147 8.77 1.93 -17.44
CA GLN A 147 8.64 0.87 -18.46
C GLN A 147 9.95 0.48 -19.14
N GLU A 148 11.00 1.31 -19.03
CA GLU A 148 12.34 1.06 -19.54
C GLU A 148 13.26 0.42 -18.47
N GLY A 149 12.77 0.28 -17.24
CA GLY A 149 13.50 -0.26 -16.11
C GLY A 149 14.38 0.77 -15.38
N ASN A 150 14.21 2.07 -15.66
CA ASN A 150 14.88 3.14 -14.91
C ASN A 150 14.16 3.38 -13.58
N VAL A 151 14.92 3.78 -12.57
CA VAL A 151 14.38 4.06 -11.23
C VAL A 151 13.49 5.29 -11.25
N LEU A 152 12.32 5.20 -10.62
CA LEU A 152 11.42 6.32 -10.39
C LEU A 152 11.87 7.06 -9.13
N ASP A 153 12.49 8.23 -9.32
CA ASP A 153 13.17 8.97 -8.25
C ASP A 153 12.31 9.18 -7.00
N TYR A 154 11.00 9.44 -7.15
CA TYR A 154 10.10 9.80 -6.06
C TYR A 154 9.29 8.63 -5.49
N ILE A 155 9.49 7.40 -5.98
CA ILE A 155 8.71 6.24 -5.56
C ILE A 155 9.57 5.28 -4.76
N PHE A 156 9.10 4.93 -3.57
CA PHE A 156 9.75 4.03 -2.63
C PHE A 156 8.75 2.99 -2.14
N ARG A 157 9.24 1.82 -1.74
CA ARG A 157 8.43 0.85 -0.97
C ARG A 157 9.20 0.30 0.22
N ILE A 158 8.47 -0.34 1.13
CA ILE A 158 9.04 -1.04 2.29
C ILE A 158 8.59 -2.51 2.42
N CYS A 159 7.74 -2.98 1.50
CA CYS A 159 7.36 -4.38 1.33
C CYS A 159 8.32 -5.13 0.37
N PHE A 160 8.21 -6.45 0.34
CA PHE A 160 8.85 -7.27 -0.71
C PHE A 160 8.10 -7.22 -2.05
N GLN A 161 8.70 -7.82 -3.08
CA GLN A 161 8.21 -7.93 -4.45
C GLN A 161 7.30 -9.15 -4.70
N ASP A 162 6.42 -9.06 -5.71
CA ASP A 162 5.65 -10.17 -6.28
C ASP A 162 6.56 -11.32 -6.72
N SER A 163 7.67 -11.02 -7.41
CA SER A 163 8.68 -12.03 -7.77
C SER A 163 9.21 -12.82 -6.58
N LEU A 164 9.49 -12.14 -5.47
CA LEU A 164 9.98 -12.80 -4.27
C LEU A 164 8.90 -13.67 -3.64
N GLN A 165 7.65 -13.20 -3.52
CA GLN A 165 6.59 -13.98 -2.87
C GLN A 165 6.04 -15.12 -3.74
N GLY A 166 5.77 -14.89 -5.03
CA GLY A 166 5.31 -15.92 -5.96
C GLY A 166 6.33 -17.04 -6.09
N GLY A 167 7.60 -16.68 -6.24
CA GLY A 167 8.71 -17.63 -6.22
C GLY A 167 8.83 -18.39 -4.89
N SER A 168 8.70 -17.71 -3.75
CA SER A 168 8.78 -18.36 -2.43
C SER A 168 7.65 -19.37 -2.19
N LEU A 169 6.44 -19.09 -2.68
CA LEU A 169 5.30 -20.00 -2.59
C LEU A 169 5.47 -21.23 -3.51
N ALA A 170 6.09 -21.04 -4.68
CA ALA A 170 6.46 -22.15 -5.55
C ALA A 170 7.57 -23.02 -4.93
N GLU A 171 8.60 -22.40 -4.35
CA GLU A 171 9.65 -23.13 -3.63
C GLU A 171 9.12 -23.90 -2.42
N PHE A 172 8.20 -23.28 -1.67
CA PHE A 172 7.49 -23.96 -0.59
C PHE A 172 6.75 -25.20 -1.15
N SER A 173 6.04 -25.05 -2.26
CA SER A 173 5.35 -26.15 -2.91
C SER A 173 6.29 -27.28 -3.34
N ASN A 174 7.47 -26.94 -3.89
CA ASN A 174 8.51 -27.91 -4.27
C ASN A 174 9.05 -28.65 -3.03
N LYS A 175 9.28 -27.94 -1.92
CA LYS A 175 9.79 -28.50 -0.66
C LYS A 175 8.80 -29.47 0.00
N GLU A 176 7.51 -29.15 -0.06
CA GLU A 176 6.42 -30.02 0.39
C GLU A 176 6.21 -31.24 -0.54
N GLY A 177 6.89 -31.28 -1.69
CA GLY A 177 6.84 -32.40 -2.62
C GLY A 177 5.61 -32.40 -3.53
N TYR A 178 4.93 -31.26 -3.67
CA TYR A 178 3.87 -31.12 -4.66
C TYR A 178 4.48 -31.16 -6.08
N THR A 179 3.84 -31.93 -6.94
CA THR A 179 4.25 -32.13 -8.35
C THR A 179 3.20 -31.64 -9.34
N LYS A 180 1.99 -31.33 -8.85
CA LYS A 180 0.87 -30.82 -9.64
C LYS A 180 0.17 -29.69 -8.89
N ALA A 181 0.12 -28.50 -9.47
CA ALA A 181 -0.55 -27.33 -8.90
C ALA A 181 -1.72 -26.88 -9.77
N ALA A 182 -2.75 -26.31 -9.15
CA ALA A 182 -3.73 -25.48 -9.82
C ALA A 182 -3.52 -24.01 -9.43
N ILE A 183 -3.72 -23.08 -10.36
CA ILE A 183 -3.66 -21.64 -10.10
C ILE A 183 -5.04 -21.02 -10.34
N ILE A 184 -5.48 -20.16 -9.42
CA ILE A 184 -6.61 -19.24 -9.59
C ILE A 184 -6.06 -17.82 -9.50
N LYS A 185 -6.10 -17.05 -10.59
CA LYS A 185 -5.54 -15.69 -10.61
C LYS A 185 -6.57 -14.60 -10.81
N ASP A 186 -6.41 -13.49 -10.11
CA ASP A 186 -7.09 -12.24 -10.44
C ASP A 186 -6.48 -11.66 -11.74
N ASN A 187 -7.24 -11.69 -12.83
CA ASN A 187 -6.83 -11.18 -14.13
C ASN A 187 -7.20 -9.70 -14.34
N SER A 188 -7.64 -9.01 -13.28
CA SER A 188 -7.90 -7.57 -13.28
C SER A 188 -6.83 -6.75 -12.57
N SER A 189 -5.83 -7.39 -11.96
CA SER A 189 -4.70 -6.73 -11.32
C SER A 189 -3.35 -7.23 -11.82
N ASP A 190 -2.36 -6.33 -11.86
CA ASP A 190 -0.98 -6.71 -12.19
C ASP A 190 -0.39 -7.57 -11.07
N TYR A 191 -0.84 -7.36 -9.83
CA TYR A 191 -0.56 -8.21 -8.68
C TYR A 191 -0.88 -9.69 -8.91
N GLY A 192 -2.14 -10.02 -9.24
CA GLY A 192 -2.56 -11.41 -9.45
C GLY A 192 -1.87 -12.08 -10.64
N GLN A 193 -1.61 -11.32 -11.70
CA GLN A 193 -0.91 -11.79 -12.89
C GLN A 193 0.58 -12.07 -12.60
N ASN A 194 1.31 -11.10 -12.03
CA ASN A 194 2.74 -11.24 -11.70
C ASN A 194 3.00 -12.39 -10.74
N LEU A 195 2.15 -12.52 -9.71
CA LEU A 195 2.20 -13.63 -8.76
C LEU A 195 2.04 -14.99 -9.43
N SER A 196 1.05 -15.13 -10.30
CA SER A 196 0.80 -16.35 -11.07
C SER A 196 2.00 -16.70 -11.95
N ASP A 197 2.54 -15.71 -12.66
CA ASP A 197 3.67 -15.89 -13.56
C ASP A 197 4.93 -16.32 -12.79
N GLU A 198 5.20 -15.70 -11.64
CA GLU A 198 6.37 -16.01 -10.81
C GLU A 198 6.22 -17.36 -10.09
N PHE A 199 5.01 -17.73 -9.65
CA PHE A 199 4.76 -19.09 -9.16
C PHE A 199 5.02 -20.13 -10.27
N HIS A 200 4.44 -19.93 -11.45
CA HIS A 200 4.61 -20.85 -12.58
C HIS A 200 6.09 -20.99 -12.98
N LYS A 201 6.84 -19.89 -12.97
CA LYS A 201 8.27 -19.87 -13.33
C LYS A 201 9.16 -20.65 -12.37
N HIS A 202 8.80 -20.68 -11.09
CA HIS A 202 9.63 -21.27 -10.02
C HIS A 202 9.11 -22.62 -9.49
N PHE A 203 7.94 -23.08 -9.94
CA PHE A 203 7.42 -24.40 -9.58
C PHE A 203 8.10 -25.49 -10.43
N ASP A 204 8.68 -26.50 -9.79
CA ASP A 204 9.39 -27.60 -10.46
C ASP A 204 8.41 -28.64 -11.06
N GLY A 205 7.16 -28.63 -10.59
CA GLY A 205 6.09 -29.50 -11.05
C GLY A 205 5.30 -28.96 -12.24
N GLU A 206 4.15 -29.57 -12.50
CA GLU A 206 3.24 -29.17 -13.58
C GLU A 206 2.07 -28.33 -13.03
N VAL A 207 1.83 -27.15 -13.62
CA VAL A 207 0.56 -26.43 -13.44
C VAL A 207 -0.49 -27.13 -14.30
N VAL A 208 -1.25 -28.05 -13.69
CA VAL A 208 -2.23 -28.90 -14.38
C VAL A 208 -3.56 -28.18 -14.67
N ARG A 209 -3.78 -27.04 -14.03
CA ARG A 209 -4.92 -26.18 -14.25
C ARG A 209 -4.59 -24.73 -13.92
N GLU A 210 -4.98 -23.82 -14.81
CA GLU A 210 -4.96 -22.39 -14.55
C GLU A 210 -6.36 -21.84 -14.88
N GLU A 211 -6.92 -21.11 -13.93
CA GLU A 211 -8.22 -20.45 -14.02
C GLU A 211 -8.06 -19.00 -13.57
N SER A 212 -9.00 -18.15 -13.96
CA SER A 212 -8.95 -16.73 -13.63
C SER A 212 -10.32 -16.18 -13.24
N TYR A 213 -10.31 -15.17 -12.40
CA TYR A 213 -11.46 -14.33 -12.08
C TYR A 213 -11.09 -12.85 -12.28
N VAL A 214 -12.04 -11.96 -12.06
CA VAL A 214 -11.77 -10.51 -11.93
C VAL A 214 -12.34 -9.99 -10.61
N ALA A 215 -11.80 -8.89 -10.09
CA ALA A 215 -12.24 -8.29 -8.85
C ALA A 215 -13.76 -8.06 -8.83
N LYS A 216 -14.39 -8.25 -7.66
CA LYS A 216 -15.83 -8.20 -7.40
C LYS A 216 -16.64 -9.39 -7.92
N GLU A 217 -16.00 -10.39 -8.54
CA GLU A 217 -16.66 -11.69 -8.72
C GLU A 217 -16.90 -12.37 -7.38
N SER A 218 -17.96 -13.16 -7.29
CA SER A 218 -18.37 -13.84 -6.05
C SER A 218 -18.83 -15.28 -6.25
N ASP A 219 -18.93 -15.74 -7.51
CA ASP A 219 -19.29 -17.12 -7.85
C ASP A 219 -18.10 -17.78 -8.55
N PHE A 220 -17.50 -18.75 -7.86
CA PHE A 220 -16.31 -19.46 -8.30
C PHE A 220 -16.61 -20.94 -8.60
N ASN A 221 -17.89 -21.34 -8.64
CA ASN A 221 -18.28 -22.76 -8.77
C ASN A 221 -17.70 -23.43 -10.03
N SER A 222 -17.67 -22.73 -11.16
CA SER A 222 -17.10 -23.27 -12.41
C SER A 222 -15.59 -23.46 -12.31
N ILE A 223 -14.87 -22.47 -11.78
CA ILE A 223 -13.43 -22.49 -11.55
C ILE A 223 -13.07 -23.67 -10.63
N LEU A 224 -13.76 -23.79 -9.50
CA LEU A 224 -13.53 -24.83 -8.51
C LEU A 224 -13.92 -26.23 -9.03
N SER A 225 -14.96 -26.34 -9.86
CA SER A 225 -15.31 -27.59 -10.53
C SER A 225 -14.22 -28.05 -11.49
N ASN A 226 -13.60 -27.13 -12.21
CA ASN A 226 -12.49 -27.43 -13.12
C ASN A 226 -11.24 -27.89 -12.36
N ILE A 227 -10.96 -27.28 -11.20
CA ILE A 227 -9.83 -27.63 -10.33
C ILE A 227 -10.05 -28.99 -9.67
N LYS A 228 -11.26 -29.27 -9.16
CA LYS A 228 -11.61 -30.57 -8.56
C LYS A 228 -11.36 -31.76 -9.51
N ASN A 229 -11.40 -31.51 -10.83
CA ASN A 229 -11.19 -32.51 -11.87
C ASN A 229 -9.77 -32.46 -12.52
N SER A 230 -8.80 -31.75 -11.93
CA SER A 230 -7.49 -31.46 -12.56
C SER A 230 -6.30 -32.32 -12.09
N ASP A 231 -6.49 -33.24 -11.15
CA ASP A 231 -5.41 -33.96 -10.43
C ASP A 231 -4.43 -33.05 -9.65
N ALA A 232 -4.78 -31.79 -9.40
CA ALA A 232 -3.97 -30.89 -8.59
C ALA A 232 -3.79 -31.42 -7.15
N GLN A 233 -2.61 -31.20 -6.60
CA GLN A 233 -2.25 -31.56 -5.22
C GLN A 233 -2.26 -30.33 -4.30
N VAL A 234 -2.17 -29.14 -4.87
CA VAL A 234 -2.13 -27.84 -4.20
C VAL A 234 -2.82 -26.79 -5.08
N ILE A 235 -3.48 -25.82 -4.46
CA ILE A 235 -4.10 -24.69 -5.16
C ILE A 235 -3.36 -23.42 -4.75
N PHE A 236 -2.89 -22.63 -5.71
CA PHE A 236 -2.40 -21.28 -5.48
C PHE A 236 -3.46 -20.26 -5.92
N VAL A 237 -3.88 -19.38 -5.01
CA VAL A 237 -4.84 -18.31 -5.28
C VAL A 237 -4.09 -16.98 -5.29
N ALA A 238 -3.85 -16.45 -6.48
CA ALA A 238 -3.13 -15.19 -6.69
C ALA A 238 -4.11 -14.01 -6.69
N GLY A 239 -4.38 -13.44 -5.52
CA GLY A 239 -5.25 -12.27 -5.36
C GLY A 239 -5.49 -11.87 -3.91
N TYR A 240 -6.47 -10.98 -3.70
CA TYR A 240 -6.75 -10.35 -2.41
C TYR A 240 -7.84 -11.08 -1.59
N TYR A 241 -7.95 -10.75 -0.31
CA TYR A 241 -8.87 -11.43 0.62
C TYR A 241 -10.34 -11.43 0.18
N GLU A 242 -10.80 -10.37 -0.50
CA GLU A 242 -12.23 -10.18 -0.80
C GLU A 242 -12.77 -11.28 -1.71
N GLU A 243 -11.99 -11.71 -2.71
CA GLU A 243 -12.33 -12.85 -3.56
C GLU A 243 -11.76 -14.17 -3.04
N ALA A 244 -10.58 -14.13 -2.40
CA ALA A 244 -9.96 -15.34 -1.87
C ALA A 244 -10.79 -16.01 -0.76
N GLY A 245 -11.42 -15.23 0.13
CA GLY A 245 -12.29 -15.76 1.18
C GLY A 245 -13.45 -16.60 0.62
N PRO A 246 -14.28 -16.05 -0.27
CA PRO A 246 -15.34 -16.81 -0.93
C PRO A 246 -14.83 -17.97 -1.80
N ILE A 247 -13.66 -17.86 -2.45
CA ILE A 247 -13.01 -18.99 -3.14
C ILE A 247 -12.75 -20.14 -2.17
N ILE A 248 -12.15 -19.86 -1.01
CA ILE A 248 -11.86 -20.85 0.03
C ILE A 248 -13.15 -21.48 0.55
N LYS A 249 -14.14 -20.65 0.89
CA LYS A 249 -15.45 -21.13 1.35
C LYS A 249 -16.08 -22.11 0.36
N GLN A 250 -16.21 -21.69 -0.90
CA GLN A 250 -16.84 -22.50 -1.93
C GLN A 250 -16.01 -23.77 -2.23
N ALA A 251 -14.68 -23.71 -2.16
CA ALA A 251 -13.82 -24.87 -2.32
C ALA A 251 -14.12 -25.94 -1.25
N ARG A 252 -14.18 -25.53 0.02
CA ARG A 252 -14.49 -26.43 1.15
C ARG A 252 -15.93 -26.95 1.08
N GLU A 253 -16.92 -26.11 0.75
CA GLU A 253 -18.31 -26.53 0.53
C GLU A 253 -18.44 -27.59 -0.60
N MET A 254 -17.56 -27.52 -1.60
CA MET A 254 -17.47 -28.50 -2.68
C MET A 254 -16.65 -29.75 -2.31
N GLY A 255 -16.12 -29.85 -1.08
CA GLY A 255 -15.29 -30.96 -0.60
C GLY A 255 -13.89 -30.98 -1.23
N ILE A 256 -13.36 -29.82 -1.61
CA ILE A 256 -11.96 -29.66 -2.04
C ILE A 256 -11.13 -29.39 -0.78
N GLU A 257 -10.46 -30.42 -0.28
CA GLU A 257 -9.61 -30.35 0.93
C GLU A 257 -8.11 -30.12 0.63
N LEU A 258 -7.80 -29.77 -0.63
CA LEU A 258 -6.42 -29.47 -1.02
C LEU A 258 -5.85 -28.29 -0.21
N PRO A 259 -4.54 -28.30 0.09
CA PRO A 259 -3.84 -27.14 0.59
C PRO A 259 -4.06 -25.94 -0.34
N ILE A 260 -4.36 -24.78 0.25
CA ILE A 260 -4.53 -23.52 -0.49
C ILE A 260 -3.41 -22.57 -0.09
N LEU A 261 -2.67 -22.11 -1.08
CA LEU A 261 -1.60 -21.14 -0.96
C LEU A 261 -2.11 -19.77 -1.37
N GLY A 262 -1.70 -18.73 -0.66
CA GLY A 262 -2.03 -17.34 -0.96
C GLY A 262 -0.81 -16.42 -0.84
N PRO A 263 -0.81 -15.28 -1.55
CA PRO A 263 0.19 -14.24 -1.38
C PRO A 263 -0.09 -13.44 -0.10
N ASP A 264 0.61 -12.32 0.06
CA ASP A 264 0.41 -11.41 1.19
C ASP A 264 -1.03 -10.87 1.32
N GLY A 265 -1.81 -10.85 0.23
CA GLY A 265 -3.24 -10.48 0.25
C GLY A 265 -4.13 -11.34 1.17
N PHE A 266 -3.62 -12.45 1.72
CA PHE A 266 -4.33 -13.27 2.70
C PHE A 266 -4.14 -12.80 4.15
N GLY A 267 -3.17 -11.94 4.43
CA GLY A 267 -2.74 -11.62 5.79
C GLY A 267 -3.62 -10.64 6.56
N ASN A 268 -4.86 -10.39 6.12
CA ASN A 268 -5.86 -9.64 6.89
C ASN A 268 -6.98 -10.58 7.37
N LYS A 269 -7.36 -10.44 8.64
CA LYS A 269 -8.35 -11.31 9.29
C LYS A 269 -9.74 -11.32 8.63
N GLU A 270 -10.09 -10.31 7.83
CA GLU A 270 -11.38 -10.28 7.13
C GLU A 270 -11.54 -11.48 6.19
N ILE A 271 -10.44 -12.04 5.67
CA ILE A 271 -10.49 -13.27 4.88
C ILE A 271 -11.16 -14.43 5.64
N ILE A 272 -10.95 -14.51 6.96
CA ILE A 272 -11.52 -15.55 7.82
C ILE A 272 -13.03 -15.37 7.92
N ASN A 273 -13.51 -14.13 8.03
CA ASN A 273 -14.94 -13.82 8.06
C ASN A 273 -15.62 -14.20 6.72
N LEU A 274 -14.96 -13.93 5.60
CA LEU A 274 -15.47 -14.25 4.27
C LEU A 274 -15.44 -15.76 3.97
N ALA A 275 -14.36 -16.44 4.38
CA ALA A 275 -14.20 -17.88 4.23
C ALA A 275 -15.14 -18.67 5.16
N GLY A 276 -15.41 -18.15 6.36
CA GLY A 276 -15.93 -18.92 7.49
C GLY A 276 -14.78 -19.58 8.25
N GLU A 277 -14.78 -19.43 9.58
CA GLU A 277 -13.69 -19.89 10.47
C GLU A 277 -13.39 -21.38 10.29
N GLU A 278 -14.43 -22.20 10.05
CA GLU A 278 -14.30 -23.64 9.82
C GLU A 278 -13.63 -24.00 8.48
N ASN A 279 -13.62 -23.09 7.51
CA ASN A 279 -13.03 -23.29 6.19
C ASN A 279 -11.59 -22.75 6.10
N TRP A 280 -11.18 -21.95 7.09
CA TRP A 280 -9.84 -21.37 7.21
C TRP A 280 -8.86 -22.40 7.81
N ASP A 281 -8.72 -23.53 7.12
CA ASP A 281 -7.86 -24.66 7.48
C ASP A 281 -7.03 -25.12 6.27
N ASN A 282 -5.85 -25.67 6.53
CA ASN A 282 -4.90 -26.11 5.51
C ASN A 282 -4.55 -24.98 4.51
N ILE A 283 -4.32 -23.78 5.06
CA ILE A 283 -3.97 -22.56 4.33
C ILE A 283 -2.50 -22.21 4.61
N TYR A 284 -1.79 -21.79 3.56
CA TYR A 284 -0.42 -21.30 3.66
C TYR A 284 -0.33 -19.95 2.96
N TYR A 285 0.27 -18.93 3.56
CA TYR A 285 0.36 -17.64 2.88
C TYR A 285 1.62 -16.85 3.17
N ALA A 286 2.05 -16.06 2.19
CA ALA A 286 3.20 -15.19 2.33
C ALA A 286 2.90 -14.04 3.31
N ALA A 287 3.85 -13.72 4.18
CA ALA A 287 3.70 -12.69 5.19
C ALA A 287 4.97 -11.84 5.32
N HIS A 288 4.77 -10.53 5.43
CA HIS A 288 5.84 -9.53 5.64
C HIS A 288 6.37 -9.51 7.07
N PHE A 289 5.53 -9.92 8.02
CA PHE A 289 5.80 -9.83 9.44
C PHE A 289 5.16 -11.02 10.17
N VAL A 290 5.88 -11.54 11.18
CA VAL A 290 5.39 -12.58 12.08
C VAL A 290 5.73 -12.15 13.51
N GLU A 291 4.71 -11.99 14.35
CA GLU A 291 4.90 -11.86 15.80
C GLU A 291 5.26 -13.22 16.39
N ASN A 292 6.30 -13.27 17.23
CA ASN A 292 6.67 -14.46 17.98
C ASN A 292 7.19 -14.10 19.38
N GLU A 293 7.46 -15.10 20.21
CA GLU A 293 7.89 -14.89 21.61
C GLU A 293 9.20 -14.07 21.70
N ASP A 294 10.08 -14.21 20.70
CA ASP A 294 11.37 -13.54 20.60
C ASP A 294 11.27 -12.15 19.94
N SER A 295 10.07 -11.68 19.57
CA SER A 295 9.90 -10.35 18.98
C SER A 295 10.48 -9.26 19.91
N PRO A 296 11.23 -8.27 19.36
CA PRO A 296 11.78 -7.15 20.10
C PRO A 296 10.71 -6.39 20.90
N GLN A 297 11.16 -5.67 21.93
CA GLN A 297 10.23 -4.93 22.80
C GLN A 297 9.47 -3.85 22.03
N GLU A 298 10.12 -3.21 21.06
CA GLU A 298 9.52 -2.18 20.21
C GLU A 298 8.34 -2.73 19.39
N VAL A 299 8.45 -3.98 18.91
CA VAL A 299 7.35 -4.68 18.24
C VAL A 299 6.20 -4.89 19.21
N LYS A 300 6.48 -5.45 20.40
CA LYS A 300 5.46 -5.71 21.43
C LYS A 300 4.75 -4.43 21.89
N ASP A 301 5.51 -3.34 22.03
CA ASP A 301 4.99 -2.03 22.42
C ASP A 301 4.07 -1.43 21.35
N PHE A 302 4.46 -1.50 20.07
CA PHE A 302 3.59 -1.09 18.95
C PHE A 302 2.28 -1.87 18.97
N LEU A 303 2.35 -3.20 19.03
CA LEU A 303 1.16 -4.05 19.00
C LEU A 303 0.23 -3.78 20.19
N ALA A 304 0.79 -3.62 21.39
CA ALA A 304 0.02 -3.30 22.59
C ALA A 304 -0.68 -1.93 22.49
N LYS A 305 0.04 -0.89 22.05
CA LYS A 305 -0.53 0.45 21.87
C LYS A 305 -1.59 0.51 20.78
N TYR A 306 -1.39 -0.22 19.69
CA TYR A 306 -2.39 -0.31 18.62
C TYR A 306 -3.68 -0.94 19.16
N ARG A 307 -3.57 -2.08 19.87
CA ARG A 307 -4.71 -2.76 20.51
C ARG A 307 -5.42 -1.84 21.52
N GLU A 308 -4.67 -1.14 22.36
CA GLU A 308 -5.22 -0.20 23.34
C GLU A 308 -5.97 0.96 22.66
N THR A 309 -5.40 1.53 21.60
CA THR A 309 -5.94 2.72 20.93
C THR A 309 -7.16 2.39 20.07
N TYR A 310 -7.09 1.32 19.27
CA TYR A 310 -8.09 1.02 18.25
C TYR A 310 -9.02 -0.13 18.62
N GLN A 311 -8.80 -0.80 19.76
CA GLN A 311 -9.60 -1.94 20.20
C GLN A 311 -9.73 -3.02 19.11
N SER A 312 -8.66 -3.18 18.33
CA SER A 312 -8.56 -4.12 17.22
C SER A 312 -7.14 -4.67 17.12
N GLU A 313 -7.03 -5.89 16.59
CA GLU A 313 -5.73 -6.51 16.30
C GLU A 313 -5.07 -5.83 15.09
N PRO A 314 -3.81 -5.37 15.20
CA PRO A 314 -3.01 -5.00 14.04
C PRO A 314 -2.61 -6.25 13.26
N ASP A 315 -2.47 -6.12 11.95
CA ASP A 315 -1.91 -7.15 11.08
C ASP A 315 -0.55 -6.69 10.50
N MET A 316 0.00 -7.49 9.60
CA MET A 316 1.27 -7.15 8.95
C MET A 316 1.21 -5.86 8.12
N PHE A 317 0.04 -5.48 7.60
CA PHE A 317 -0.15 -4.25 6.85
C PHE A 317 -0.10 -3.04 7.77
N ALA A 318 -0.73 -3.13 8.94
CA ALA A 318 -0.60 -2.12 10.00
C ALA A 318 0.88 -1.94 10.42
N ALA A 319 1.61 -3.04 10.63
CA ALA A 319 3.03 -2.99 11.00
C ALA A 319 3.88 -2.31 9.91
N LEU A 320 3.65 -2.63 8.63
CA LEU A 320 4.33 -1.95 7.52
C LEU A 320 3.98 -0.46 7.47
N ALA A 321 2.71 -0.09 7.57
CA ALA A 321 2.33 1.33 7.53
C ALA A 321 2.90 2.14 8.71
N TYR A 322 3.02 1.54 9.90
CA TYR A 322 3.73 2.12 11.03
C TYR A 322 5.21 2.39 10.71
N ASP A 323 5.90 1.42 10.10
CA ASP A 323 7.28 1.59 9.66
C ASP A 323 7.42 2.60 8.52
N ALA A 324 6.48 2.67 7.59
CA ALA A 324 6.48 3.65 6.50
C ALA A 324 6.39 5.08 7.03
N ALA A 325 5.55 5.31 8.05
CA ALA A 325 5.48 6.60 8.74
C ALA A 325 6.81 6.93 9.44
N ASN A 326 7.37 6.00 10.20
CA ASN A 326 8.64 6.21 10.89
C ASN A 326 9.82 6.43 9.91
N LEU A 327 9.82 5.77 8.76
CA LEU A 327 10.78 6.01 7.68
C LEU A 327 10.62 7.43 7.10
N ALA A 328 9.39 7.87 6.86
CA ALA A 328 9.14 9.24 6.41
C ALA A 328 9.63 10.28 7.43
N PHE A 329 9.39 10.02 8.73
CA PHE A 329 9.86 10.89 9.81
C PHE A 329 11.39 10.97 9.84
N ASP A 330 12.07 9.83 9.83
CA ASP A 330 13.54 9.75 9.79
C ASP A 330 14.12 10.49 8.58
N ALA A 331 13.55 10.29 7.39
CA ALA A 331 14.01 10.94 6.18
C ALA A 331 13.83 12.48 6.23
N ILE A 332 12.70 12.96 6.75
CA ILE A 332 12.46 14.40 6.94
C ILE A 332 13.45 14.99 7.96
N GLU A 333 13.76 14.26 9.05
CA GLU A 333 14.76 14.71 10.03
C GLU A 333 16.16 14.78 9.44
N ARG A 334 16.59 13.74 8.71
CA ARG A 334 17.90 13.72 8.03
C ARG A 334 18.01 14.79 6.95
N ALA A 335 16.92 15.05 6.22
CA ALA A 335 16.87 16.13 5.23
C ALA A 335 16.91 17.53 5.86
N GLY A 336 16.43 17.66 7.11
CA GLY A 336 16.26 18.96 7.78
C GLY A 336 15.26 19.88 7.06
N SER A 337 14.38 19.32 6.23
CA SER A 337 13.48 20.03 5.33
C SER A 337 12.28 19.16 4.94
N THR A 338 11.20 19.80 4.51
CA THR A 338 10.03 19.16 3.88
C THR A 338 10.04 19.31 2.35
N ASP A 339 11.12 19.83 1.77
CA ASP A 339 11.31 19.89 0.33
C ASP A 339 11.37 18.48 -0.26
N GLY A 340 10.55 18.22 -1.28
CA GLY A 340 10.38 16.87 -1.81
C GLY A 340 11.65 16.26 -2.40
N GLU A 341 12.54 17.06 -3.00
CA GLU A 341 13.83 16.58 -3.53
C GLU A 341 14.80 16.23 -2.39
N ALA A 342 14.84 17.05 -1.33
CA ALA A 342 15.64 16.74 -0.15
C ALA A 342 15.16 15.47 0.58
N VAL A 343 13.84 15.32 0.75
CA VAL A 343 13.25 14.14 1.41
C VAL A 343 13.40 12.88 0.55
N GLN A 344 13.17 12.97 -0.76
CA GLN A 344 13.43 11.88 -1.71
C GLN A 344 14.86 11.36 -1.57
N LYS A 345 15.84 12.26 -1.56
CA LYS A 345 17.24 11.89 -1.44
C LYS A 345 17.54 11.20 -0.10
N ALA A 346 16.99 11.72 0.99
CA ALA A 346 17.14 11.11 2.31
C ALA A 346 16.54 9.69 2.34
N LEU A 347 15.37 9.48 1.72
CA LEU A 347 14.77 8.16 1.57
C LEU A 347 15.68 7.19 0.80
N ALA A 348 16.23 7.61 -0.35
CA ALA A 348 17.15 6.80 -1.15
C ALA A 348 18.46 6.47 -0.39
N GLU A 349 18.93 7.37 0.47
CA GLU A 349 20.14 7.19 1.29
C GLU A 349 19.91 6.39 2.58
N THR A 350 18.70 5.87 2.82
CA THR A 350 18.37 5.13 4.04
C THR A 350 19.23 3.88 4.19
N LYS A 351 19.92 3.79 5.33
CA LYS A 351 20.73 2.62 5.74
C LYS A 351 20.38 2.22 7.17
N ASP A 352 20.38 0.91 7.42
CA ASP A 352 20.18 0.30 8.73
C ASP A 352 18.93 0.81 9.47
N PHE A 353 17.86 1.11 8.72
CA PHE A 353 16.57 1.49 9.30
C PHE A 353 16.07 0.34 10.17
N THR A 354 15.70 0.66 11.40
CA THR A 354 15.18 -0.30 12.39
C THR A 354 13.69 -0.05 12.56
N GLY A 355 12.87 -0.98 12.09
CA GLY A 355 11.41 -0.93 12.17
C GLY A 355 10.82 -2.16 12.86
N VAL A 356 9.52 -2.13 13.14
CA VAL A 356 8.78 -3.24 13.73
C VAL A 356 8.67 -4.44 12.78
N THR A 357 8.79 -4.20 11.47
CA THR A 357 8.83 -5.23 10.41
C THR A 357 10.26 -5.66 10.06
N GLY A 358 11.21 -5.45 10.97
CA GLY A 358 12.61 -5.80 10.82
C GLY A 358 13.45 -4.72 10.15
N ASN A 359 14.76 -4.95 10.14
CA ASN A 359 15.74 -3.96 9.71
C ASN A 359 16.00 -4.04 8.21
N PHE A 360 16.17 -2.89 7.55
CA PHE A 360 16.53 -2.85 6.14
C PHE A 360 17.36 -1.62 5.77
N SER A 361 18.04 -1.73 4.63
CA SER A 361 18.61 -0.61 3.91
C SER A 361 17.88 -0.47 2.58
N MET A 362 17.73 0.77 2.11
CA MET A 362 17.19 1.02 0.78
C MET A 362 18.25 0.69 -0.28
N ASP A 363 17.87 -0.07 -1.29
CA ASP A 363 18.71 -0.37 -2.46
C ASP A 363 18.67 0.76 -3.50
N GLU A 364 19.46 0.61 -4.56
CA GLU A 364 19.54 1.60 -5.64
C GLU A 364 18.25 1.73 -6.47
N LYS A 365 17.31 0.79 -6.31
CA LYS A 365 15.99 0.75 -6.97
C LYS A 365 14.85 1.07 -6.00
N HIS A 366 15.17 1.66 -4.85
CA HIS A 366 14.20 2.08 -3.84
C HIS A 366 13.39 0.93 -3.23
N ASN A 367 14.02 -0.24 -3.11
CA ASN A 367 13.45 -1.41 -2.45
C ASN A 367 14.20 -1.76 -1.16
N PRO A 368 13.50 -2.34 -0.17
CA PRO A 368 14.13 -2.91 1.01
C PRO A 368 14.61 -4.34 0.72
N SER A 369 15.61 -4.80 1.46
CA SER A 369 15.87 -6.24 1.61
C SER A 369 14.95 -6.80 2.70
N LYS A 370 14.01 -7.67 2.35
CA LYS A 370 13.06 -8.27 3.29
C LYS A 370 13.04 -9.81 3.17
N THR A 371 12.74 -10.48 4.27
CA THR A 371 12.50 -11.92 4.33
C THR A 371 11.03 -12.19 4.07
N VAL A 372 10.71 -13.23 3.29
CA VAL A 372 9.35 -13.75 3.16
C VAL A 372 9.15 -14.86 4.19
N PHE A 373 8.07 -14.77 4.97
CA PHE A 373 7.59 -15.86 5.81
C PHE A 373 6.40 -16.52 5.15
N ILE A 374 6.32 -17.85 5.16
CA ILE A 374 5.10 -18.58 4.84
C ILE A 374 4.45 -18.96 6.15
N GLN A 375 3.29 -18.38 6.45
CA GLN A 375 2.48 -18.76 7.62
C GLN A 375 1.65 -19.99 7.30
N GLU A 376 1.55 -20.89 8.28
CA GLU A 376 0.72 -22.09 8.22
C GLU A 376 -0.51 -21.90 9.11
N VAL A 377 -1.69 -22.17 8.55
CA VAL A 377 -2.96 -22.10 9.25
C VAL A 377 -3.55 -23.49 9.40
N LYS A 378 -3.92 -23.84 10.63
CA LYS A 378 -4.71 -25.03 10.97
C LYS A 378 -5.82 -24.66 11.95
N ASP A 379 -6.99 -25.25 11.77
CA ASP A 379 -8.16 -25.05 12.64
C ASP A 379 -8.48 -23.56 12.89
N GLY A 380 -8.42 -22.73 11.84
CA GLY A 380 -8.72 -21.30 11.93
C GLY A 380 -7.59 -20.43 12.53
N GLN A 381 -6.45 -21.02 12.92
CA GLN A 381 -5.37 -20.32 13.62
C GLN A 381 -4.02 -20.48 12.92
N VAL A 382 -3.19 -19.45 13.02
CA VAL A 382 -1.79 -19.53 12.62
C VAL A 382 -1.07 -20.44 13.63
N VAL A 383 -0.53 -21.55 13.16
CA VAL A 383 0.15 -22.57 14.00
C VAL A 383 1.66 -22.63 13.77
N GLY A 384 2.15 -21.99 12.72
CA GLY A 384 3.56 -22.00 12.36
C GLY A 384 3.91 -20.93 11.33
N SER A 385 5.21 -20.67 11.20
CA SER A 385 5.75 -19.90 10.10
C SER A 385 7.11 -20.47 9.68
N GLN A 386 7.40 -20.38 8.39
CA GLN A 386 8.67 -20.77 7.81
C GLN A 386 9.26 -19.59 7.05
N ALA A 387 10.49 -19.20 7.39
CA ALA A 387 11.25 -18.29 6.54
C ALA A 387 11.69 -19.03 5.27
N ILE A 388 11.42 -18.45 4.10
CA ILE A 388 11.91 -18.95 2.82
C ILE A 388 13.10 -18.08 2.43
N GLU A 389 14.26 -18.71 2.19
CA GLU A 389 15.42 -18.00 1.65
C GLU A 389 15.07 -17.46 0.27
N ALA A 390 15.49 -16.23 -0.02
CA ALA A 390 15.16 -15.57 -1.27
C ALA A 390 15.56 -16.41 -2.49
N VAL A 391 14.60 -16.56 -3.41
CA VAL A 391 14.81 -17.16 -4.71
C VAL A 391 15.90 -16.38 -5.45
N LYS A 392 16.95 -17.07 -5.93
CA LYS A 392 18.11 -16.46 -6.60
C LYS A 392 17.90 -16.21 -8.08
#